data_AF-M6Y2K8-F1
#
_entry.id   AF-M6Y2K8-F1
#
_cell.length_a   1.000
_cell.length_b   1.000
_cell.length_c   1.000
_cell.angle_alpha   90.00
_cell.angle_beta   90.00
_cell.angle_gamma   90.00
#
_symmetry.space_group_name_H-M   'P 1'
#
loop_
_entity.id
_entity.type
_entity.pdbx_description
1 polymer ?
#
loop_
_entity_poly.entity_id
_entity_poly.type
_entity_poly.pdbx_seq_one_letter_code
_entity_poly.pdbx_strand_id
1 'polypeptide(L)'
;MVKVNFEDFKNRLKQKTNDIVNIDTFGPGLSHKFEIVKRTLKYLLLENTQDPNCYKNNSPERIHYEKEIDDDLASCMQEYKDQQIISELIIPIIYINHSEEQIPIGYFSIQSKTQSFTEKDVQEFQILAKDMIERIKESNTIKTSEQFSILEISKGGIRIKVENPHLIETLPKQNDFIFDIFFKMQAPFTVHGITRWLALDENGHLILGIELAGKSDLPGERARFESNIELLASKEST
;
A
#
# COMPACT_ATOMS: atom_id res chain seq x y z
N MET A 1 9.20 2.39 -7.70
CA MET A 1 9.51 1.25 -6.82
C MET A 1 9.47 1.77 -5.39
N VAL A 2 8.54 1.25 -4.59
CA VAL A 2 8.39 1.65 -3.18
C VAL A 2 9.67 1.25 -2.44
N LYS A 3 10.38 2.21 -1.85
CA LYS A 3 11.55 1.89 -1.02
C LYS A 3 11.02 1.47 0.34
N VAL A 4 11.23 0.20 0.68
CA VAL A 4 10.75 -0.38 1.92
C VAL A 4 11.92 -0.65 2.83
N ASN A 5 11.90 -0.10 4.05
CA ASN A 5 12.90 -0.38 5.08
C ASN A 5 12.21 -1.07 6.27
N PHE A 6 12.44 -2.38 6.40
CA PHE A 6 11.87 -3.21 7.47
C PHE A 6 12.73 -3.27 8.73
N GLU A 7 13.98 -2.79 8.70
CA GLU A 7 14.97 -3.01 9.77
C GLU A 7 14.54 -2.40 11.11
N ASP A 8 13.97 -1.20 11.10
CA ASP A 8 13.53 -0.54 12.34
C ASP A 8 12.42 -1.32 13.05
N PHE A 9 11.51 -1.93 12.30
CA PHE A 9 10.43 -2.75 12.85
C PHE A 9 10.95 -4.10 13.35
N LYS A 10 11.86 -4.73 12.59
CA LYS A 10 12.51 -5.99 12.97
C LYS A 10 13.26 -5.84 14.30
N ASN A 11 14.01 -4.75 14.47
CA ASN A 11 14.76 -4.47 15.69
C ASN A 11 13.84 -4.23 16.90
N ARG A 12 12.74 -3.50 16.71
CA ARG A 12 11.76 -3.26 17.79
C ARG A 12 11.05 -4.54 18.23
N LEU A 13 10.69 -5.42 17.31
CA LEU A 13 10.01 -6.68 17.64
C LEU A 13 10.96 -7.67 18.33
N LYS A 14 12.19 -7.81 17.85
CA LYS A 14 13.22 -8.67 18.49
C LYS A 14 13.52 -8.28 19.94
N GLN A 15 13.34 -7.01 20.32
CA GLN A 15 13.54 -6.57 21.69
C GLN A 15 12.36 -6.91 22.62
N LYS A 16 11.19 -7.23 22.07
CA LYS A 16 9.95 -7.47 22.83
C LYS A 16 9.60 -8.94 23.00
N THR A 17 10.14 -9.82 22.17
CA THR A 17 9.86 -11.25 22.23
C THR A 17 11.11 -12.10 22.03
N ASN A 18 11.11 -13.29 22.63
CA ASN A 18 12.09 -14.34 22.37
C ASN A 18 11.71 -15.21 21.16
N ASP A 19 10.59 -14.92 20.51
CA ASP A 19 10.13 -15.61 19.31
C ASP A 19 11.03 -15.31 18.10
N ILE A 20 11.03 -16.23 17.14
CA ILE A 20 11.76 -16.07 15.88
C ILE A 20 10.92 -15.15 14.98
N VAL A 21 11.33 -13.88 14.90
CA VAL A 21 10.67 -12.87 14.07
C VAL A 21 11.45 -12.63 12.78
N ASN A 22 10.76 -12.78 11.65
CA ASN A 22 11.23 -12.36 10.34
C ASN A 22 10.24 -11.40 9.68
N ILE A 23 10.75 -10.33 9.09
CA ILE A 23 9.99 -9.38 8.27
C ILE A 23 10.78 -9.22 6.98
N ASP A 24 10.15 -9.54 5.85
CA ASP A 24 10.81 -9.47 4.55
C ASP A 24 9.80 -9.26 3.42
N THR A 25 10.33 -9.02 2.22
CA THR A 25 9.57 -8.95 0.97
C THR A 25 9.23 -10.35 0.47
N PHE A 26 8.12 -10.47 -0.28
CA PHE A 26 7.82 -11.71 -0.99
C PHE A 26 8.79 -11.89 -2.16
N GLY A 27 9.73 -12.83 -2.04
CA GLY A 27 10.75 -13.12 -3.04
C GLY A 27 10.77 -14.59 -3.47
N PRO A 28 11.55 -14.93 -4.52
CA PRO A 28 11.71 -16.31 -4.95
C PRO A 28 12.43 -17.15 -3.87
N GLY A 29 12.07 -18.43 -3.77
CA GLY A 29 12.71 -19.39 -2.85
C GLY A 29 12.12 -19.43 -1.44
N LEU A 30 11.02 -18.71 -1.18
CA LEU A 30 10.24 -18.87 0.04
C LEU A 30 9.48 -20.20 0.05
N SER A 31 9.20 -20.73 1.23
CA SER A 31 8.39 -21.95 1.36
C SER A 31 6.94 -21.72 0.92
N HIS A 32 6.26 -22.81 0.55
CA HIS A 32 4.93 -22.78 -0.07
C HIS A 32 3.90 -21.94 0.71
N LYS A 33 3.92 -21.98 2.04
CA LYS A 33 3.05 -21.16 2.91
C LYS A 33 3.13 -19.65 2.65
N PHE A 34 4.30 -19.12 2.31
CA PHE A 34 4.44 -17.69 1.99
C PHE A 34 3.80 -17.35 0.64
N GLU A 35 3.88 -18.25 -0.34
CA GLU A 35 3.21 -18.08 -1.63
C GLU A 35 1.68 -18.14 -1.48
N ILE A 36 1.17 -19.02 -0.61
CA ILE A 36 -0.26 -19.07 -0.27
C ILE A 36 -0.70 -17.75 0.36
N VAL A 37 0.03 -17.26 1.38
CA VAL A 37 -0.25 -15.97 2.04
C VAL A 37 -0.24 -14.82 1.04
N LYS A 38 0.77 -14.78 0.15
CA LYS A 38 0.89 -13.76 -0.90
C LYS A 38 -0.29 -13.79 -1.89
N ARG A 39 -0.66 -14.98 -2.37
CA ARG A 39 -1.73 -15.15 -3.38
C ARG A 39 -3.11 -14.88 -2.79
N THR A 40 -3.35 -15.35 -1.57
CA THR A 40 -4.68 -15.27 -0.94
C THR A 40 -4.90 -13.95 -0.20
N LEU A 41 -3.83 -13.24 0.16
CA LEU A 41 -3.85 -12.03 0.99
C LEU A 41 -4.41 -12.26 2.41
N LYS A 42 -4.50 -13.53 2.81
CA LYS A 42 -4.99 -13.97 4.12
C LYS A 42 -3.83 -14.26 5.06
N TYR A 43 -4.07 -14.16 6.37
CA TYR A 43 -3.06 -14.56 7.36
C TYR A 43 -3.10 -16.07 7.62
N LEU A 44 -1.94 -16.62 7.98
CA LEU A 44 -1.81 -17.97 8.51
C LEU A 44 -1.61 -17.89 10.01
N LEU A 45 -2.44 -18.58 10.78
CA LEU A 45 -2.23 -18.80 12.21
C LEU A 45 -2.31 -20.30 12.48
N LEU A 46 -1.28 -20.82 13.15
CA LEU A 46 -1.23 -22.16 13.75
C LEU A 46 -1.00 -21.97 15.24
N GLU A 47 -2.06 -21.99 16.05
CA GLU A 47 -1.97 -21.77 17.51
C GLU A 47 -1.18 -22.88 18.21
N ASN A 48 -1.28 -24.10 17.68
CA ASN A 48 -0.48 -25.25 18.08
C ASN A 48 -0.19 -26.11 16.84
N THR A 49 1.08 -26.18 16.44
CA THR A 49 1.51 -26.97 15.26
C THR A 49 1.30 -28.47 15.44
N GLN A 50 1.12 -28.94 16.67
CA GLN A 50 0.89 -30.35 17.02
C GLN A 50 -0.60 -30.69 17.21
N ASP A 51 -1.52 -29.72 17.00
CA ASP A 51 -2.96 -29.96 16.96
C ASP A 51 -3.47 -29.89 15.51
N PRO A 52 -3.94 -31.01 14.92
CA PRO A 52 -4.49 -31.03 13.56
C PRO A 52 -5.65 -30.04 13.33
N ASN A 53 -6.40 -29.68 14.37
CA ASN A 53 -7.52 -28.75 14.23
C ASN A 53 -7.07 -27.32 13.96
N CYS A 54 -5.85 -26.93 14.38
CA CYS A 54 -5.28 -25.61 14.12
C CYS A 54 -4.97 -25.35 12.64
N TYR A 55 -4.91 -26.40 11.82
CA TYR A 55 -4.71 -26.32 10.37
C TYR A 55 -6.03 -26.10 9.61
N LYS A 56 -7.16 -26.25 10.29
CA LYS A 56 -8.50 -26.09 9.73
C LYS A 56 -9.04 -24.73 10.09
N ASN A 57 -9.56 -24.00 9.10
CA ASN A 57 -10.23 -22.75 9.37
C ASN A 57 -11.32 -22.43 8.35
N ASN A 58 -12.41 -21.80 8.81
CA ASN A 58 -13.54 -21.38 7.98
C ASN A 58 -13.72 -19.86 7.94
N SER A 59 -12.90 -19.11 8.67
CA SER A 59 -12.88 -17.64 8.62
C SER A 59 -12.42 -17.18 7.24
N PRO A 60 -13.06 -16.16 6.66
CA PRO A 60 -12.71 -15.66 5.34
C PRO A 60 -11.30 -15.05 5.29
N GLU A 61 -10.80 -14.51 6.39
CA GLU A 61 -9.52 -13.78 6.47
C GLU A 61 -8.32 -14.67 6.84
N ARG A 62 -8.59 -15.91 7.27
CA ARG A 62 -7.58 -16.89 7.70
C ARG A 62 -7.45 -18.01 6.70
N ILE A 63 -6.23 -18.49 6.52
CA ILE A 63 -5.94 -19.62 5.63
C ILE A 63 -6.41 -20.93 6.26
N HIS A 64 -7.10 -21.75 5.46
CA HIS A 64 -7.39 -23.15 5.78
C HIS A 64 -6.19 -24.00 5.34
N TYR A 65 -5.14 -24.04 6.16
CA TYR A 65 -3.84 -24.52 5.72
C TYR A 65 -3.83 -26.01 5.34
N GLU A 66 -4.65 -26.85 5.98
CA GLU A 66 -4.76 -28.27 5.62
C GLU A 66 -5.06 -28.50 4.12
N LYS A 67 -5.83 -27.61 3.49
CA LYS A 67 -6.20 -27.72 2.07
C LYS A 67 -5.10 -27.26 1.11
N GLU A 68 -4.07 -26.61 1.63
CA GLU A 68 -2.97 -26.02 0.87
C GLU A 68 -1.64 -26.75 1.13
N ILE A 69 -1.65 -27.82 1.92
CA ILE A 69 -0.47 -28.69 2.10
C ILE A 69 -0.37 -29.61 0.88
N ASP A 70 0.80 -29.60 0.23
CA ASP A 70 1.08 -30.45 -0.93
C ASP A 70 1.22 -31.94 -0.54
N ASP A 71 1.87 -32.21 0.60
CA ASP A 71 2.02 -33.54 1.20
C ASP A 71 0.87 -33.90 2.16
N ASP A 72 1.07 -34.86 3.05
CA ASP A 72 0.12 -35.15 4.12
C ASP A 72 0.35 -34.26 5.35
N LEU A 73 -0.73 -34.01 6.09
CA LEU A 73 -0.71 -33.17 7.30
C LEU A 73 0.27 -33.69 8.36
N ALA A 74 0.45 -35.01 8.50
CA ALA A 74 1.31 -35.57 9.53
C ALA A 74 2.80 -35.28 9.24
N SER A 75 3.21 -35.33 7.97
CA SER A 75 4.54 -34.90 7.53
C SER A 75 4.79 -33.42 7.87
N CYS A 76 3.84 -32.53 7.57
CA CYS A 76 3.95 -31.11 7.92
C CYS A 76 4.07 -30.88 9.44
N MET A 77 3.27 -31.57 10.25
CA MET A 77 3.35 -31.49 11.72
C MET A 77 4.69 -32.00 12.26
N GLN A 78 5.27 -33.02 11.62
CA GLN A 78 6.58 -33.56 11.97
C GLN A 78 7.70 -32.56 11.68
N GLU A 79 7.65 -31.81 10.57
CA GLU A 79 8.62 -30.74 10.28
C GLU A 79 8.65 -29.67 11.37
N TYR A 80 7.48 -29.21 11.84
CA TYR A 80 7.40 -28.26 12.94
C TYR A 80 7.96 -28.83 14.24
N LYS A 81 7.71 -30.11 14.50
CA LYS A 81 8.20 -30.81 15.69
C LYS A 81 9.73 -30.90 15.67
N ASP A 82 10.33 -31.23 14.53
CA ASP A 82 11.78 -31.32 14.37
C ASP A 82 12.45 -29.95 14.56
N GLN A 83 11.78 -28.88 14.14
CA GLN A 83 12.22 -27.49 14.35
C GLN A 83 11.89 -26.95 15.76
N GLN A 84 11.16 -27.72 16.57
CA GLN A 84 10.66 -27.36 17.91
C GLN A 84 9.77 -26.12 17.91
N ILE A 85 8.99 -25.92 16.85
CA ILE A 85 8.06 -24.79 16.71
C ILE A 85 6.71 -25.21 17.29
N ILE A 86 6.24 -24.49 18.31
CA ILE A 86 4.94 -24.71 18.97
C ILE A 86 3.83 -23.99 18.23
N SER A 87 4.07 -22.77 17.75
CA SER A 87 3.07 -21.98 17.04
C SER A 87 3.71 -21.10 15.98
N GLU A 88 2.94 -20.76 14.96
CA GLU A 88 3.38 -19.89 13.87
C GLU A 88 2.26 -18.92 13.45
N LEU A 89 2.68 -17.69 13.15
CA LEU A 89 1.85 -16.63 12.60
C LEU A 89 2.54 -16.02 11.38
N ILE A 90 1.83 -15.94 10.26
CA ILE A 90 2.27 -15.22 9.06
C ILE A 90 1.19 -14.22 8.66
N ILE A 91 1.55 -12.94 8.59
CA ILE A 91 0.64 -11.84 8.21
C ILE A 91 1.17 -11.15 6.97
N PRO A 92 0.36 -11.03 5.90
CA PRO A 92 0.77 -10.28 4.71
C PRO A 92 0.81 -8.78 4.99
N ILE A 93 1.83 -8.12 4.44
CA ILE A 93 1.97 -6.66 4.39
C ILE A 93 1.43 -6.23 3.03
N ILE A 94 0.25 -5.61 3.04
CA ILE A 94 -0.50 -5.27 1.83
C ILE A 94 -0.50 -3.74 1.66
N TYR A 95 0.05 -3.28 0.56
CA TYR A 95 -0.02 -1.90 0.14
C TYR A 95 -1.27 -1.70 -0.73
N ILE A 96 -2.15 -0.77 -0.35
CA ILE A 96 -3.28 -0.37 -1.18
C ILE A 96 -2.90 0.92 -1.90
N ASN A 97 -2.88 0.89 -3.23
CA ASN A 97 -2.61 2.08 -4.04
C ASN A 97 -3.87 2.96 -4.19
N HIS A 98 -3.73 4.10 -4.85
CA HIS A 98 -4.85 5.03 -5.07
C HIS A 98 -5.94 4.48 -6.00
N SER A 99 -5.66 3.42 -6.75
CA SER A 99 -6.62 2.69 -7.59
C SER A 99 -7.33 1.55 -6.83
N GLU A 100 -7.23 1.51 -5.50
CA GLU A 100 -7.76 0.46 -4.63
C GLU A 100 -7.20 -0.95 -4.90
N GLU A 101 -6.10 -1.05 -5.65
CA GLU A 101 -5.43 -2.32 -5.91
C GLU A 101 -4.63 -2.75 -4.69
N GLN A 102 -4.80 -4.01 -4.30
CA GLN A 102 -4.07 -4.64 -3.20
C GLN A 102 -2.77 -5.27 -3.70
N ILE A 103 -1.64 -4.69 -3.30
CA ILE A 103 -0.31 -5.13 -3.70
C ILE A 103 0.39 -5.77 -2.50
N PRO A 104 0.61 -7.10 -2.48
CA PRO A 104 1.36 -7.76 -1.41
C PRO A 104 2.85 -7.43 -1.56
N ILE A 105 3.40 -6.65 -0.63
CA ILE A 105 4.80 -6.20 -0.69
C ILE A 105 5.73 -7.02 0.21
N GLY A 106 5.20 -7.70 1.23
CA GLY A 106 5.99 -8.48 2.16
C GLY A 106 5.16 -9.19 3.22
N TYR A 107 5.80 -9.68 4.26
CA TYR A 107 5.14 -10.42 5.34
C TYR A 107 5.82 -10.20 6.69
N PHE A 108 5.04 -10.40 7.76
CA PHE A 108 5.55 -10.75 9.08
C PHE A 108 5.47 -12.26 9.24
N SER A 109 6.54 -12.88 9.74
CA SER A 109 6.58 -14.29 10.12
C SER A 109 7.07 -14.36 11.56
N ILE A 110 6.27 -14.97 12.43
CA ILE A 110 6.61 -15.15 13.84
C ILE A 110 6.43 -16.63 14.16
N GLN A 111 7.48 -17.25 14.68
CA GLN A 111 7.46 -18.62 15.15
C GLN A 111 7.83 -18.65 16.63
N SER A 112 7.02 -19.31 17.45
CA SER A 112 7.34 -19.51 18.85
C SER A 112 7.76 -20.94 19.13
N LYS A 113 8.76 -21.09 20.00
CA LYS A 113 9.18 -22.38 20.57
C LYS A 113 8.62 -22.63 21.97
N THR A 114 7.90 -21.66 22.55
CA THR A 114 7.52 -21.69 23.98
C THR A 114 6.06 -21.37 24.24
N GLN A 115 5.38 -20.65 23.35
CA GLN A 115 4.00 -20.21 23.55
C GLN A 115 3.12 -20.50 22.33
N SER A 116 1.81 -20.53 22.57
CA SER A 116 0.79 -20.56 21.52
C SER A 116 0.36 -19.14 21.17
N PHE A 117 0.28 -18.85 19.87
CA PHE A 117 -0.36 -17.62 19.39
C PHE A 117 -1.88 -17.76 19.41
N THR A 118 -2.55 -16.61 19.41
CA THR A 118 -3.99 -16.45 19.47
C THR A 118 -4.45 -15.41 18.43
N GLU A 119 -5.76 -15.34 18.20
CA GLU A 119 -6.34 -14.29 17.35
C GLU A 119 -6.09 -12.86 17.88
N LYS A 120 -5.85 -12.71 19.19
CA LYS A 120 -5.44 -11.42 19.74
C LYS A 120 -4.06 -11.00 19.22
N ASP A 121 -3.13 -11.94 19.15
CA ASP A 121 -1.79 -11.68 18.61
C ASP A 121 -1.88 -11.31 17.12
N VAL A 122 -2.76 -11.97 16.36
CA VAL A 122 -3.04 -11.61 14.96
C VAL A 122 -3.42 -10.14 14.83
N GLN A 123 -4.37 -9.67 15.65
CA GLN A 123 -4.84 -8.29 15.62
C GLN A 123 -3.70 -7.30 15.95
N GLU A 124 -2.87 -7.62 16.95
CA GLU A 124 -1.72 -6.78 17.32
C GLU A 124 -0.73 -6.65 16.16
N PHE A 125 -0.37 -7.76 15.51
CA PHE A 125 0.53 -7.73 14.36
C PHE A 125 -0.09 -7.11 13.10
N GLN A 126 -1.40 -7.23 12.90
CA GLN A 126 -2.10 -6.52 11.82
C GLN A 126 -2.06 -5.00 12.01
N ILE A 127 -2.20 -4.51 13.24
CA ILE A 127 -2.03 -3.08 13.55
C ILE A 127 -0.59 -2.64 13.21
N LEU A 128 0.41 -3.43 13.60
CA LEU A 128 1.80 -3.15 13.27
C LEU A 128 2.07 -3.14 11.75
N ALA A 129 1.42 -4.04 11.00
CA ALA A 129 1.51 -4.06 9.55
C ALA A 129 0.89 -2.82 8.91
N LYS A 130 -0.25 -2.35 9.42
CA LYS A 130 -0.88 -1.10 8.97
C LYS A 130 0.00 0.11 9.26
N ASP A 131 0.54 0.22 10.47
CA ASP A 131 1.46 1.31 10.85
C ASP A 131 2.71 1.33 9.96
N MET A 132 3.22 0.15 9.59
CA MET A 132 4.34 0.01 8.67
C MET A 132 4.00 0.52 7.27
N ILE A 133 2.83 0.16 6.73
CA ILE A 133 2.36 0.66 5.43
C ILE A 133 2.25 2.18 5.43
N GLU A 134 1.71 2.79 6.49
CA GLU A 134 1.60 4.24 6.58
C GLU A 134 2.97 4.91 6.59
N ARG A 135 3.95 4.39 7.33
CA ARG A 135 5.34 4.91 7.26
C ARG A 135 6.00 4.72 5.91
N ILE A 136 5.71 3.61 5.22
CA ILE A 136 6.19 3.38 3.85
C ILE A 136 5.59 4.43 2.91
N LYS A 137 4.29 4.71 3.01
CA LYS A 137 3.62 5.77 2.24
C LYS A 137 4.27 7.12 2.53
N GLU A 138 4.41 7.50 3.80
CA GLU A 138 5.04 8.76 4.21
C GLU A 138 6.47 8.88 3.67
N SER A 139 7.29 7.84 3.80
CA SER A 139 8.69 7.85 3.36
C SER A 139 8.84 7.87 1.84
N ASN A 140 7.85 7.39 1.09
CA ASN A 140 7.88 7.37 -0.38
C ASN A 140 7.09 8.53 -1.00
N THR A 141 6.43 9.37 -0.19
CA THR A 141 5.72 10.56 -0.68
C THR A 141 6.70 11.70 -0.90
N ILE A 142 6.94 12.07 -2.16
CA ILE A 142 7.69 13.28 -2.50
C ILE A 142 6.71 14.46 -2.41
N LYS A 143 6.94 15.36 -1.45
CA LYS A 143 6.16 16.60 -1.33
C LYS A 143 6.91 17.74 -2.01
N THR A 144 6.23 18.49 -2.85
CA THR A 144 6.71 19.78 -3.36
C THR A 144 5.74 20.88 -2.97
N SER A 145 6.25 22.06 -2.64
CA SER A 145 5.45 23.27 -2.38
C SER A 145 5.39 24.20 -3.58
N GLU A 146 5.94 23.77 -4.71
CA GLU A 146 6.03 24.58 -5.91
C GLU A 146 4.66 24.73 -6.58
N GLN A 147 4.40 25.92 -7.12
CA GLN A 147 3.16 26.23 -7.80
C GLN A 147 3.39 26.21 -9.30
N PHE A 148 2.59 25.41 -10.00
CA PHE A 148 2.63 25.29 -11.45
C PHE A 148 1.47 26.06 -12.07
N SER A 149 1.76 26.69 -13.21
CA SER A 149 0.71 27.35 -13.97
C SER A 149 -0.16 26.31 -14.66
N ILE A 150 -1.47 26.41 -14.45
CA ILE A 150 -2.47 25.63 -15.19
C ILE A 150 -2.64 26.29 -16.55
N LEU A 151 -2.33 25.54 -17.60
CA LEU A 151 -2.46 25.97 -19.00
C LEU A 151 -3.90 25.86 -19.48
N GLU A 152 -4.55 24.75 -19.14
CA GLU A 152 -5.94 24.46 -19.50
C GLU A 152 -6.60 23.70 -18.35
N ILE A 153 -7.89 23.94 -18.14
CA ILE A 153 -8.68 23.29 -17.09
C ILE A 153 -10.08 22.97 -17.59
N SER A 154 -10.58 21.81 -17.18
CA SER A 154 -11.93 21.35 -17.46
C SER A 154 -12.54 20.69 -16.22
N LYS A 155 -13.81 20.26 -16.31
CA LYS A 155 -14.46 19.51 -15.22
C LYS A 155 -13.76 18.18 -14.90
N GLY A 156 -13.07 17.56 -15.86
CA GLY A 156 -12.50 16.22 -15.73
C GLY A 156 -10.97 16.15 -15.80
N GLY A 157 -10.30 17.24 -16.10
CA GLY A 157 -8.85 17.21 -16.32
C GLY A 157 -8.21 18.58 -16.41
N ILE A 158 -6.91 18.60 -16.19
CA ILE A 158 -6.07 19.80 -16.26
C ILE A 158 -4.86 19.55 -17.14
N ARG A 159 -4.37 20.62 -17.78
CA ARG A 159 -3.05 20.65 -18.42
C ARG A 159 -2.15 21.61 -17.66
N ILE A 160 -0.99 21.14 -17.23
CA ILE A 160 -0.02 21.96 -16.48
C ILE A 160 1.33 22.00 -17.19
N LYS A 161 2.10 23.04 -16.91
CA LYS A 161 3.51 23.15 -17.29
C LYS A 161 4.40 23.06 -16.06
N VAL A 162 5.36 22.13 -16.10
CA VAL A 162 6.34 21.89 -15.04
C VAL A 162 7.71 22.28 -15.55
N GLU A 163 8.32 23.27 -14.91
CA GLU A 163 9.63 23.81 -15.30
C GLU A 163 10.74 23.30 -14.39
N ASN A 164 10.39 22.74 -13.23
CA ASN A 164 11.37 22.24 -12.26
C ASN A 164 12.11 21.01 -12.81
N PRO A 165 13.45 21.06 -12.97
CA PRO A 165 14.24 19.96 -13.51
C PRO A 165 14.06 18.64 -12.75
N HIS A 166 13.94 18.70 -11.43
CA HIS A 166 13.75 17.51 -10.61
C HIS A 166 12.38 16.85 -10.86
N LEU A 167 11.33 17.65 -11.04
CA LEU A 167 9.98 17.13 -11.31
C LEU A 167 9.81 16.67 -12.76
N ILE A 168 10.51 17.32 -13.70
CA ILE A 168 10.61 16.86 -15.09
C ILE A 168 11.16 15.42 -15.15
N GLU A 169 12.12 15.06 -14.29
CA GLU A 169 12.69 13.72 -14.22
C GLU A 169 11.88 12.70 -13.40
N THR A 170 11.04 13.16 -12.47
CA THR A 170 10.39 12.28 -11.47
C THR A 170 8.90 12.08 -11.73
N LEU A 171 8.15 13.11 -12.16
CA LEU A 171 6.72 13.01 -12.45
C LEU A 171 6.40 11.98 -13.55
N PRO A 172 7.17 11.86 -14.65
CA PRO A 172 6.89 10.84 -15.66
C PRO A 172 6.99 9.39 -15.15
N LYS A 173 7.58 9.17 -13.97
CA LYS A 173 7.71 7.85 -13.33
C LYS A 173 6.54 7.53 -12.40
N GLN A 174 5.62 8.49 -12.19
CA GLN A 174 4.44 8.33 -11.35
C GLN A 174 3.19 8.28 -12.23
N ASN A 175 2.31 7.31 -11.96
CA ASN A 175 1.04 7.16 -12.68
C ASN A 175 -0.04 8.10 -12.13
N ASP A 176 0.05 8.43 -10.85
CA ASP A 176 -0.87 9.29 -10.15
C ASP A 176 -0.14 10.11 -9.05
N PHE A 177 -0.79 11.17 -8.60
CA PHE A 177 -0.31 12.00 -7.49
C PHE A 177 -1.44 12.88 -6.94
N ILE A 178 -1.28 13.33 -5.69
CA ILE A 178 -2.19 14.26 -5.03
C ILE A 178 -1.61 15.67 -5.14
N PHE A 179 -2.45 16.65 -5.47
CA PHE A 179 -2.05 18.05 -5.53
C PHE A 179 -3.23 18.98 -5.20
N ASP A 180 -2.91 20.23 -4.91
CA ASP A 180 -3.89 21.26 -4.59
C ASP A 180 -4.09 22.20 -5.80
N ILE A 181 -5.35 22.46 -6.16
CA ILE A 181 -5.73 23.48 -7.13
C ILE A 181 -6.12 24.76 -6.40
N PHE A 182 -5.44 25.85 -6.72
CA PHE A 182 -5.70 27.17 -6.13
C PHE A 182 -6.52 28.04 -7.07
N PHE A 183 -7.74 28.39 -6.67
CA PHE A 183 -8.48 29.51 -7.27
C PHE A 183 -8.26 30.77 -6.42
N LYS A 184 -8.14 31.92 -7.08
CA LYS A 184 -7.92 33.20 -6.38
C LYS A 184 -8.99 33.43 -5.31
N MET A 185 -8.55 33.78 -4.10
CA MET A 185 -9.40 34.09 -2.94
C MET A 185 -10.28 32.93 -2.44
N GLN A 186 -9.94 31.68 -2.79
CA GLN A 186 -10.65 30.50 -2.31
C GLN A 186 -9.69 29.54 -1.61
N ALA A 187 -10.25 28.71 -0.72
CA ALA A 187 -9.51 27.57 -0.17
C ALA A 187 -9.06 26.64 -1.31
N PRO A 188 -7.85 26.04 -1.23
CA PRO A 188 -7.36 25.08 -2.20
C PRO A 188 -8.27 23.86 -2.29
N PHE A 189 -8.28 23.22 -3.45
CA PHE A 189 -8.98 21.95 -3.69
C PHE A 189 -7.96 20.83 -3.82
N THR A 190 -7.93 19.93 -2.85
CA THR A 190 -7.07 18.74 -2.93
C THR A 190 -7.71 17.72 -3.86
N VAL A 191 -6.97 17.33 -4.89
CA VAL A 191 -7.43 16.40 -5.92
C VAL A 191 -6.41 15.30 -6.14
N HIS A 192 -6.93 14.11 -6.49
CA HIS A 192 -6.12 13.02 -6.98
C HIS A 192 -6.07 13.10 -8.50
N GLY A 193 -4.86 13.21 -9.05
CA GLY A 193 -4.61 13.29 -10.49
C GLY A 193 -4.03 12.00 -11.02
N ILE A 194 -4.52 11.56 -12.18
CA ILE A 194 -3.94 10.46 -12.95
C ILE A 194 -3.29 11.04 -14.20
N THR A 195 -2.00 10.76 -14.41
CA THR A 195 -1.30 11.18 -15.63
C THR A 195 -1.87 10.43 -16.83
N ARG A 196 -2.41 11.15 -17.81
CA ARG A 196 -2.94 10.58 -19.07
C ARG A 196 -2.06 10.84 -20.27
N TRP A 197 -1.33 11.95 -20.24
CA TRP A 197 -0.49 12.37 -21.34
C TRP A 197 0.69 13.18 -20.85
N LEU A 198 1.82 13.06 -21.55
CA LEU A 198 3.05 13.78 -21.26
C LEU A 198 3.75 14.17 -22.57
N ALA A 199 4.32 15.37 -22.60
CA ALA A 199 5.18 15.85 -23.67
C ALA A 199 6.22 16.84 -23.12
N LEU A 200 7.29 17.05 -23.89
CA LEU A 200 8.25 18.12 -23.62
C LEU A 200 8.00 19.28 -24.58
N ASP A 201 8.06 20.51 -24.08
CA ASP A 201 8.06 21.71 -24.93
C ASP A 201 9.44 21.93 -25.57
N GLU A 202 9.55 22.94 -26.45
CA GLU A 202 10.80 23.27 -27.15
C GLU A 202 11.96 23.66 -26.22
N ASN A 203 11.65 24.06 -24.98
CA ASN A 203 12.61 24.42 -23.95
C ASN A 203 12.92 23.26 -23.01
N GLY A 204 12.35 22.07 -23.24
CA GLY A 204 12.52 20.90 -22.40
C GLY A 204 11.66 20.90 -21.13
N HIS A 205 10.67 21.78 -21.00
CA HIS A 205 9.72 21.73 -19.89
C HIS A 205 8.68 20.66 -20.11
N LEU A 206 8.21 20.06 -19.01
CA LEU A 206 7.24 18.98 -19.06
C LEU A 206 5.82 19.55 -19.11
N ILE A 207 5.06 19.17 -20.14
CA ILE A 207 3.63 19.41 -20.25
C ILE A 207 2.91 18.12 -19.86
N LEU A 208 2.02 18.21 -18.87
CA LEU A 208 1.26 17.08 -18.37
C LEU A 208 -0.23 17.29 -18.61
N GLY A 209 -0.87 16.28 -19.18
CA GLY A 209 -2.33 16.12 -19.21
C GLY A 209 -2.75 15.18 -18.09
N ILE A 210 -3.54 15.69 -17.16
CA ILE A 210 -3.93 15.00 -15.92
C ILE A 210 -5.44 14.85 -15.90
N GLU A 211 -5.93 13.64 -15.68
CA GLU A 211 -7.33 13.38 -15.34
C GLU A 211 -7.54 13.59 -13.85
N LEU A 212 -8.60 14.32 -13.49
CA LEU A 212 -9.01 14.51 -12.10
C LEU A 212 -9.84 13.32 -11.66
N ALA A 213 -9.24 12.40 -10.90
CA ALA A 213 -9.88 11.20 -10.41
C ALA A 213 -10.41 11.39 -8.98
N GLY A 214 -11.61 10.86 -8.72
CA GLY A 214 -12.17 10.80 -7.36
C GLY A 214 -13.14 11.91 -6.98
N LYS A 215 -13.85 11.67 -5.87
CA LYS A 215 -14.62 12.66 -5.12
C LYS A 215 -13.65 13.25 -4.11
N SER A 216 -13.54 14.57 -4.01
CA SER A 216 -12.83 15.16 -2.87
C SER A 216 -13.44 14.62 -1.58
N ASP A 217 -12.62 14.36 -0.56
CA ASP A 217 -13.08 13.84 0.72
C ASP A 217 -13.99 14.83 1.48
N LEU A 218 -14.00 16.10 1.05
CA LEU A 218 -14.81 17.16 1.65
C LEU A 218 -16.12 17.38 0.87
N PRO A 219 -17.28 17.29 1.55
CA PRO A 219 -18.59 17.57 0.96
C PRO A 219 -18.66 18.98 0.34
N GLY A 220 -19.10 19.07 -0.92
CA GLY A 220 -19.33 20.35 -1.62
C GLY A 220 -18.13 20.95 -2.36
N GLU A 221 -16.92 20.42 -2.17
CA GLU A 221 -15.73 20.88 -2.91
C GLU A 221 -15.86 20.65 -4.41
N ARG A 222 -16.37 19.49 -4.84
CA ARG A 222 -16.62 19.20 -6.26
C ARG A 222 -17.61 20.18 -6.90
N ALA A 223 -18.69 20.53 -6.21
CA ALA A 223 -19.67 21.49 -6.71
C ALA A 223 -19.05 22.89 -6.85
N ARG A 224 -18.25 23.34 -5.87
CA ARG A 224 -17.51 24.59 -5.95
C ARG A 224 -16.49 24.61 -7.09
N PHE A 225 -15.77 23.51 -7.28
CA PHE A 225 -14.85 23.34 -8.41
C PHE A 225 -15.59 23.49 -9.74
N GLU A 226 -16.68 22.74 -9.94
CA GLU A 226 -17.48 22.80 -11.17
C GLU A 226 -18.02 24.22 -11.45
N SER A 227 -18.51 24.92 -10.41
CA SER A 227 -18.94 26.32 -10.54
C SER A 227 -17.80 27.27 -10.94
N ASN A 228 -16.59 27.07 -10.42
CA ASN A 228 -15.43 27.88 -10.81
C ASN A 228 -15.04 27.63 -12.29
N ILE A 229 -15.14 26.40 -12.77
CA ILE A 229 -14.89 26.07 -14.18
C ILE A 229 -15.91 26.75 -15.09
N GLU A 230 -17.19 26.76 -14.71
CA GLU A 230 -18.25 27.45 -15.45
C GLU A 230 -18.02 28.96 -15.50
N LEU A 231 -17.58 29.57 -14.39
CA LEU A 231 -17.23 30.99 -14.32
C LEU A 231 -16.01 31.34 -15.19
N LEU A 232 -15.04 30.45 -15.33
CA LEU A 232 -13.90 30.66 -16.24
C LEU A 232 -14.33 30.58 -17.71
N ALA A 233 -15.12 29.55 -18.07
CA ALA A 233 -15.60 29.37 -19.45
C ALA A 233 -16.46 30.53 -19.94
N SER A 234 -17.28 31.12 -19.05
CA SER A 234 -18.09 32.31 -19.37
C SER A 234 -17.26 33.58 -19.58
N LYS A 235 -16.11 33.73 -18.91
CA LYS A 235 -15.22 34.89 -19.06
C LYS A 235 -14.37 34.84 -20.33
N GLU A 236 -14.03 33.65 -20.83
CA GLU A 236 -13.28 33.51 -22.09
C GLU A 236 -14.16 33.73 -23.34
N SER A 237 -15.48 33.71 -23.17
CA SER A 237 -16.46 33.93 -24.25
C SER A 237 -16.85 35.40 -24.45
N THR A 238 -16.20 36.34 -23.76
CA THR A 238 -16.46 37.80 -23.80
C THR A 238 -15.21 38.55 -24.22
#